data_AF-A0A249SUH2-F1
#
_entry.id   AF-A0A249SUH2-F1
#
_cell.length_a   1.000
_cell.length_b   1.000
_cell.length_c   1.000
_cell.angle_alpha   90.00
_cell.angle_beta   90.00
_cell.angle_gamma   90.00
#
_symmetry.space_group_name_H-M   'P 1'
#
loop_
_entity.id
_entity.type
_entity.pdbx_description
1 polymer ?
#
loop_
_entity_poly.entity_id
_entity_poly.type
_entity_poly.pdbx_seq_one_letter_code
_entity_poly.pdbx_strand_id
1 'polypeptide(L)' 'MPLDKLALRNTIAKLLTDMLSRSETSIDEFADRLGDAVDVYVKSAEIEYVGGLTAPNGPVTGKFNGKLK' A
#
# COMPACT_ATOMS: atom_id res chain seq x y z
N MET A 1 12.88 4.00 2.49
CA MET A 1 12.99 4.29 1.04
C MET A 1 11.70 4.95 0.58
N PRO A 2 11.73 5.77 -0.49
CA PRO A 2 10.49 6.25 -1.10
C PRO A 2 9.70 5.06 -1.65
N LEU A 3 8.38 5.14 -1.56
CA LEU A 3 7.49 4.16 -2.17
C LEU A 3 7.82 3.89 -3.65
N ASP A 4 7.90 2.61 -4.03
CA ASP A 4 8.29 2.19 -5.37
C ASP A 4 7.13 2.29 -6.37
N LYS A 5 6.99 3.50 -6.93
CA LYS A 5 5.96 3.80 -7.95
C LYS A 5 6.15 3.01 -9.24
N LEU A 6 7.38 2.60 -9.56
CA LEU A 6 7.66 1.83 -10.77
C LEU A 6 7.14 0.40 -10.62
N ALA A 7 7.36 -0.22 -9.45
CA ALA A 7 6.80 -1.51 -9.13
C ALA A 7 5.27 -1.52 -9.20
N LEU A 8 4.61 -0.53 -8.57
CA LEU A 8 3.14 -0.41 -8.62
C LEU A 8 2.64 -0.25 -10.07
N ARG A 9 3.26 0.63 -10.86
CA ARG A 9 2.91 0.81 -12.28
C ARG A 9 3.01 -0.50 -13.05
N ASN A 10 4.09 -1.25 -12.86
CA ASN A 10 4.31 -2.51 -13.56
C ASN A 10 3.28 -3.57 -13.16
N THR A 11 2.90 -3.63 -11.87
CA THR A 11 1.82 -4.50 -11.39
C THR A 11 0.48 -4.14 -12.03
N ILE A 12 0.12 -2.86 -12.06
CA ILE A 12 -1.14 -2.39 -12.68
C ILE A 12 -1.15 -2.69 -14.19
N ALA A 13 -0.03 -2.46 -14.89
CA ALA A 13 0.07 -2.77 -16.31
C ALA A 13 -0.10 -4.27 -16.59
N LYS A 14 0.50 -5.13 -15.75
CA LYS A 14 0.33 -6.59 -15.84
C LYS A 14 -1.12 -7.01 -15.57
N LEU A 15 -1.75 -6.42 -14.56
CA LEU A 15 -3.17 -6.63 -14.25
C LEU A 15 -4.06 -6.28 -15.44
N LEU A 16 -3.89 -5.09 -16.03
CA LEU A 16 -4.67 -4.67 -17.19
C LEU A 16 -4.45 -5.59 -18.39
N THR A 17 -3.21 -5.98 -18.65
CA THR A 17 -2.89 -6.92 -19.74
C THR A 17 -3.57 -8.27 -19.53
N ASP A 18 -3.55 -8.79 -18.29
CA ASP A 18 -4.27 -10.01 -17.91
C ASP A 18 -5.77 -9.88 -18.15
N MET A 19 -6.41 -8.80 -17.66
CA MET A 19 -7.85 -8.59 -17.84
C MET A 19 -8.26 -8.42 -19.31
N LEU A 20 -7.45 -7.75 -20.13
CA LEU A 20 -7.70 -7.60 -21.57
C LEU A 20 -7.54 -8.91 -22.35
N SER A 21 -6.79 -9.88 -21.81
CA SER A 21 -6.61 -11.19 -22.45
C SER A 21 -7.77 -12.16 -22.20
N ARG A 22 -8.70 -11.81 -21.30
CA ARG A 22 -9.84 -12.65 -20.95
C ARG A 22 -10.97 -12.53 -21.96
N SER A 23 -11.69 -13.63 -22.17
CA SER A 23 -12.86 -13.68 -23.05
C SER A 23 -14.05 -12.90 -22.50
N GLU A 24 -14.16 -12.80 -21.17
CA GLU A 24 -15.21 -12.06 -20.47
C GLU A 24 -14.59 -10.95 -19.63
N THR A 25 -15.18 -9.75 -19.73
CA THR A 25 -14.76 -8.60 -18.93
C THR A 25 -15.42 -8.66 -17.56
N SER A 26 -14.63 -8.53 -16.49
CA SER A 26 -15.12 -8.38 -15.12
C SER A 26 -14.53 -7.13 -14.49
N ILE A 27 -15.39 -6.12 -14.26
CA ILE A 27 -14.98 -4.85 -13.66
C ILE A 27 -14.73 -5.03 -12.16
N ASP A 28 -15.56 -5.83 -11.49
CA ASP A 28 -15.45 -6.08 -10.05
C ASP A 28 -14.13 -6.77 -9.71
N GLU A 29 -13.75 -7.80 -10.48
CA GLU A 29 -12.46 -8.47 -10.27
C GLU A 29 -11.27 -7.52 -10.50
N PHE A 30 -11.35 -6.68 -11.54
CA PHE A 30 -10.32 -5.67 -11.78
C PHE A 30 -10.21 -4.70 -10.60
N ALA A 31 -11.34 -4.24 -10.06
CA ALA A 31 -11.38 -3.33 -8.93
C ALA A 31 -10.77 -3.95 -7.68
N ASP A 32 -11.14 -5.19 -7.35
CA ASP A 32 -10.59 -5.91 -6.20
C ASP A 32 -9.07 -6.07 -6.30
N ARG A 33 -8.58 -6.55 -7.46
CA ARG A 33 -7.15 -6.79 -7.68
C ARG A 33 -6.34 -5.49 -7.76
N LEU A 34 -6.93 -4.40 -8.25
CA LEU A 34 -6.33 -3.07 -8.21
C LEU A 34 -6.23 -2.59 -6.75
N GLY A 35 -7.28 -2.78 -5.95
CA GLY A 35 -7.30 -2.48 -4.53
C GLY A 35 -6.17 -3.19 -3.78
N ASP A 36 -6.00 -4.49 -4.01
CA ASP A 36 -4.91 -5.29 -3.43
C ASP A 36 -3.52 -4.75 -3.82
N ALA A 37 -3.32 -4.37 -5.09
CA ALA A 37 -2.05 -3.81 -5.55
C ALA A 37 -1.72 -2.48 -4.84
N VAL A 38 -2.73 -1.64 -4.60
CA VAL A 38 -2.57 -0.39 -3.84
C VAL A 38 -2.33 -0.67 -2.36
N ASP A 39 -3.04 -1.62 -1.75
CA ASP A 39 -2.86 -2.00 -0.35
C ASP A 39 -1.42 -2.50 -0.08
N VAL A 40 -0.91 -3.39 -0.92
CA VAL A 40 0.49 -3.86 -0.84
C VAL A 40 1.48 -2.70 -0.99
N TYR A 41 1.24 -1.81 -1.94
CA TYR A 41 2.08 -0.63 -2.15
C TYR A 41 2.08 0.28 -0.91
N VAL A 42 0.93 0.59 -0.33
CA VAL A 42 0.84 1.42 0.88
C VAL A 42 1.49 0.75 2.09
N LYS A 43 1.32 -0.57 2.25
CA LYS A 43 1.96 -1.35 3.32
C LYS A 43 3.48 -1.44 3.18
N SER A 44 4.02 -1.25 1.98
CA SER A 44 5.46 -1.15 1.77
C SER A 44 6.06 0.18 2.24
N ALA A 45 5.22 1.16 2.58
CA ALA A 45 5.68 2.46 3.07
C ALA A 45 6.48 2.29 4.37
N GLU A 46 7.68 2.85 4.37
CA GLU A 46 8.41 3.05 5.62
C GLU A 46 7.85 4.25 6.36
N ILE A 47 7.79 4.13 7.68
CA ILE A 47 7.35 5.20 8.54
C ILE A 47 8.59 5.94 9.08
N GLU A 48 8.67 7.24 8.83
CA GLU A 48 9.61 8.10 9.52
C GLU A 48 9.05 8.48 10.90
N TYR A 49 9.61 7.88 11.93
CA TYR A 49 9.24 8.14 13.31
C TYR A 49 9.87 9.45 13.80
N VAL A 50 9.03 10.43 14.14
CA VAL A 50 9.48 11.75 14.63
C VAL A 50 9.38 11.83 16.17
N GLY A 51 8.49 11.06 16.80
CA GLY A 51 8.34 10.96 18.25
C GLY A 51 6.94 10.51 18.69
N GLY A 52 6.62 10.61 19.98
CA GLY A 52 5.24 10.51 20.48
C GLY A 52 4.86 9.22 21.23
N LEU A 53 5.75 8.24 21.31
CA LEU A 53 5.56 7.05 22.14
C LEU A 53 6.52 7.10 23.35
N THR A 54 6.03 7.53 24.51
CA THR A 54 6.77 7.49 25.78
C THR A 54 6.04 6.59 26.77
N ALA A 55 6.73 5.61 27.33
CA ALA A 55 6.22 4.79 28.42
C ALA A 55 7.23 4.80 29.59
N PRO A 56 7.10 5.72 30.55
CA PRO A 56 7.98 5.76 31.70
C PRO A 56 7.80 4.54 32.61
N ASN A 57 6.59 3.97 32.66
CA ASN A 57 6.23 2.68 33.30
C ASN A 57 4.77 2.34 32.91
N GLY A 58 4.56 1.45 31.93
CA GLY A 58 3.22 1.02 31.50
C GLY A 58 3.05 0.89 29.98
N PRO A 59 1.84 0.56 29.49
CA PRO A 59 1.57 0.50 28.06
C PRO A 59 1.83 1.86 27.40
N VAL A 60 2.45 1.84 26.22
CA VAL A 60 2.64 3.04 25.42
C VAL A 60 1.26 3.60 25.06
N THR A 61 0.98 4.82 25.54
CA THR A 61 -0.25 5.56 25.24
C THR A 61 0.12 6.86 24.53
N GLY A 62 -0.51 7.14 23.40
CA GLY A 62 -0.21 8.31 22.58
C GLY A 62 -0.60 8.14 21.12
N LYS A 63 -0.77 9.25 20.41
CA LYS A 63 -0.90 9.23 18.95
C LYS A 63 0.48 9.07 18.34
N PHE A 64 0.61 8.14 17.40
CA PHE A 64 1.80 8.05 16.57
C PHE A 64 1.97 9.37 15.81
N ASN A 65 3.14 10.01 15.99
CA ASN A 65 3.53 11.22 15.25
C ASN A 65 4.66 10.87 14.27
N GLY A 66 4.31 10.69 13.01
CA GLY A 66 5.28 10.55 11.93
C GLY A 66 4.64 10.65 10.56
N LYS A 67 5.46 10.45 9.53
CA LYS A 67 5.08 10.59 8.12
C LYS A 67 5.43 9.32 7.35
N LEU A 68 4.68 9.04 6.28
CA LEU A 68 5.06 8.02 5.31
C LEU A 68 6.24 8.55 4.47
N LYS A 69 7.22 7.68 4.20
CA LYS A 69 8.40 7.99 3.39
C LYS A 69 8.24 7.65 1.91
#